data_AF-A0A2P7ALM7-F1
#
_entry.id   AF-A0A2P7ALM7-F1
#
_cell.length_a   1.000
_cell.length_b   1.000
_cell.length_c   1.000
_cell.angle_alpha   90.00
_cell.angle_beta   90.00
_cell.angle_gamma   90.00
#
_symmetry.space_group_name_H-M   'P 1'
#
loop_
_entity.id
_entity.type
_entity.pdbx_description
1 polymer ?
#
loop_
_entity_poly.entity_id
_entity_poly.type
_entity_poly.pdbx_seq_one_letter_code
_entity_poly.pdbx_strand_id
1 'polypeptide(L)'
;MTIDRIGFIVVLLASIVCVVLGVVGLVKPRIPAGKWMSTASALLALSSVYQLRITGWFDSVLETFGDADKFPFGPPSEITRQIIDNPDAPIQSWIRNTLFFNPTTGAELAVASIVAAIIAVWI
;
A
#
# COMPACT_ATOMS: atom_id res chain seq x y z
N MET A 1 -8.99 8.04 -19.91
CA MET A 1 -8.38 6.99 -19.07
C MET A 1 -7.43 7.71 -18.12
N THR A 2 -7.68 7.70 -16.82
CA THR A 2 -6.83 8.43 -15.85
C THR A 2 -5.44 7.77 -15.75
N ILE A 3 -4.40 8.55 -15.47
CA ILE A 3 -3.00 8.10 -15.39
C ILE A 3 -2.86 6.88 -14.45
N ASP A 4 -3.59 6.87 -13.34
CA ASP A 4 -3.60 5.77 -12.37
C ASP A 4 -4.10 4.45 -12.96
N ARG A 5 -5.11 4.49 -13.84
CA ARG A 5 -5.66 3.29 -14.49
C ARG A 5 -4.68 2.70 -15.50
N ILE A 6 -3.94 3.56 -16.19
CA ILE A 6 -2.87 3.12 -17.12
C ILE A 6 -1.74 2.49 -16.29
N GLY A 7 -1.31 3.15 -15.22
CA GLY A 7 -0.30 2.62 -14.29
C GLY A 7 -0.69 1.24 -13.73
N PHE A 8 -1.93 1.09 -13.25
CA PHE A 8 -2.47 -0.18 -12.78
C PHE A 8 -2.36 -1.29 -13.84
N ILE A 9 -2.82 -1.04 -15.07
CA ILE A 9 -2.81 -2.04 -16.14
C ILE A 9 -1.37 -2.42 -16.52
N VAL A 10 -0.47 -1.45 -16.62
CA VAL A 10 0.94 -1.71 -16.95
C VAL A 10 1.60 -2.57 -15.87
N VAL A 11 1.40 -2.24 -14.60
CA VAL A 11 1.96 -3.01 -13.47
C VAL A 11 1.37 -4.42 -13.43
N LEU A 12 0.07 -4.57 -13.67
CA LEU A 12 -0.59 -5.87 -13.70
C LEU A 12 -0.09 -6.75 -14.86
N LEU A 13 0.10 -6.17 -16.05
CA LEU A 13 0.67 -6.91 -17.18
C LEU A 13 2.13 -7.29 -16.90
N ALA A 14 2.92 -6.39 -16.31
CA ALA A 14 4.29 -6.68 -15.91
C ALA A 14 4.35 -7.83 -14.88
N SER A 15 3.43 -7.86 -13.91
CA SER A 15 3.37 -8.94 -12.92
C SER A 15 3.07 -10.30 -13.57
N ILE A 16 2.14 -10.35 -14.53
CA ILE A 16 1.83 -11.56 -15.30
C ILE A 16 3.07 -12.04 -16.07
N VAL A 17 3.81 -11.13 -16.71
CA VAL A 17 5.05 -11.49 -17.40
C VAL A 17 6.08 -12.07 -16.43
N CYS A 18 6.25 -11.47 -15.25
CA CYS A 18 7.13 -12.01 -14.21
C CYS A 18 6.68 -13.39 -13.70
N VAL A 19 5.37 -13.64 -13.57
CA VAL A 19 4.83 -14.97 -13.24
C VAL A 19 5.23 -15.98 -14.30
N VAL A 20 5.00 -15.66 -15.58
CA VAL A 20 5.34 -16.55 -16.69
C VAL A 20 6.84 -16.86 -16.72
N LEU A 21 7.70 -15.84 -16.54
CA LEU A 21 9.15 -16.03 -16.47
C LEU A 21 9.58 -16.88 -15.27
N GLY A 22 8.93 -16.70 -14.12
CA GLY A 22 9.13 -17.53 -12.94
C GLY A 22 8.78 -19.00 -13.19
N VAL A 23 7.63 -19.27 -13.79
CA VAL A 23 7.19 -20.64 -14.14
C VAL A 23 8.11 -21.28 -15.18
N VAL A 24 8.50 -20.54 -16.21
CA VAL A 24 9.48 -21.04 -17.21
C VAL A 24 10.83 -21.34 -16.57
N GLY A 25 11.23 -20.56 -15.57
CA GLY A 25 12.46 -20.80 -14.81
C GLY A 25 12.45 -22.07 -13.95
N LEU A 26 11.27 -22.61 -13.59
CA LEU A 26 11.18 -23.91 -12.93
C LEU A 26 11.61 -25.05 -13.85
N VAL A 27 11.38 -24.90 -15.16
CA VAL A 27 11.76 -25.90 -16.18
C VAL A 27 13.16 -25.64 -16.73
N LYS A 28 13.58 -24.37 -16.80
CA LYS A 28 14.89 -23.95 -17.31
C LYS A 28 15.81 -23.47 -16.18
N PRO A 29 16.80 -24.26 -15.74
CA PRO A 29 17.64 -23.93 -14.58
C PRO A 29 18.52 -22.68 -14.75
N ARG A 30 18.60 -22.12 -15.96
CA ARG A 30 19.37 -20.90 -16.26
C ARG A 30 18.63 -19.61 -15.87
N ILE A 31 17.35 -19.69 -15.53
CA ILE A 31 16.51 -18.55 -15.16
C ILE A 31 16.25 -18.62 -13.64
N PRO A 32 16.54 -17.56 -12.87
CA PRO A 32 16.33 -17.56 -11.43
C PRO A 32 14.83 -17.45 -11.09
N ALA A 33 14.13 -18.59 -11.10
CA ALA A 33 12.68 -18.69 -10.89
C ALA A 33 12.21 -17.98 -9.60
N GLY A 34 12.96 -18.13 -8.50
CA GLY A 34 12.65 -17.49 -7.22
C GLY A 34 12.66 -15.97 -7.29
N LYS A 35 13.65 -15.36 -7.99
CA LYS A 35 13.72 -13.89 -8.13
C LYS A 35 12.55 -13.35 -8.95
N TRP A 36 12.18 -14.05 -10.02
CA TRP A 36 11.02 -13.68 -10.85
C TRP A 36 9.68 -13.85 -10.12
N MET A 37 9.51 -14.92 -9.34
CA MET A 37 8.33 -15.13 -8.51
C MET A 37 8.19 -14.06 -7.42
N SER A 38 9.28 -13.72 -6.72
CA SER A 38 9.26 -12.64 -5.72
C SER A 38 8.96 -11.28 -6.35
N THR A 39 9.52 -10.99 -7.53
CA THR A 39 9.22 -9.76 -8.29
C THR A 39 7.75 -9.72 -8.73
N ALA A 40 7.20 -10.86 -9.18
CA ALA A 40 5.79 -10.97 -9.56
C ALA A 40 4.85 -10.69 -8.38
N SER A 41 5.16 -11.27 -7.21
CA SER A 41 4.41 -11.03 -5.96
C SER A 41 4.43 -9.55 -5.57
N ALA A 42 5.60 -8.91 -5.63
CA ALA A 42 5.74 -7.49 -5.32
C ALA A 42 4.96 -6.60 -6.31
N LEU A 43 5.02 -6.89 -7.62
CA LEU A 43 4.24 -6.16 -8.63
C LEU A 43 2.72 -6.37 -8.47
N LEU A 44 2.29 -7.57 -8.06
CA LEU A 44 0.88 -7.81 -7.72
C LEU A 44 0.45 -6.97 -6.51
N ALA A 45 1.27 -6.93 -5.46
CA ALA A 45 0.99 -6.06 -4.31
C ALA A 45 0.88 -4.59 -4.73
N LEU A 46 1.76 -4.12 -5.63
CA LEU A 46 1.73 -2.77 -6.17
C LEU A 46 0.43 -2.52 -6.94
N SER A 47 0.00 -3.47 -7.78
CA SER A 47 -1.26 -3.37 -8.52
C SER A 47 -2.48 -3.29 -7.58
N SER A 48 -2.49 -4.05 -6.48
CA SER A 48 -3.55 -3.98 -5.47
C SER A 48 -3.60 -2.61 -4.79
N VAL A 49 -2.45 -2.01 -4.47
CA VAL A 49 -2.40 -0.65 -3.92
C VAL A 49 -2.96 0.38 -4.91
N TYR A 50 -2.59 0.28 -6.19
CA TYR A 50 -3.16 1.13 -7.24
C TYR A 50 -4.69 0.95 -7.36
N GLN A 51 -5.18 -0.28 -7.25
CA GLN A 51 -6.63 -0.55 -7.27
C GLN A 51 -7.33 0.14 -6.10
N LEU A 52 -6.80 0.02 -4.88
CA LEU A 52 -7.36 0.68 -3.68
C LEU A 52 -7.41 2.21 -3.83
N ARG A 53 -6.39 2.79 -4.48
CA ARG A 53 -6.35 4.23 -4.79
C ARG A 53 -7.40 4.62 -5.83
N ILE A 54 -7.54 3.84 -6.90
CA ILE A 54 -8.54 4.10 -7.96
C ILE A 54 -9.98 3.99 -7.43
N THR A 55 -10.23 3.05 -6.52
CA THR A 55 -11.56 2.87 -5.93
C THR A 55 -11.87 3.89 -4.82
N GLY A 56 -10.93 4.78 -4.47
CA GLY A 56 -11.10 5.71 -3.35
C GLY A 56 -11.32 4.99 -2.02
N TRP A 57 -10.81 3.76 -1.88
CA TRP A 57 -11.10 2.92 -0.71
C TRP A 57 -10.56 3.57 0.57
N PHE A 58 -9.38 4.21 0.49
CA PHE A 58 -8.82 4.94 1.62
C PHE A 58 -9.71 6.11 2.07
N ASP A 59 -10.32 6.84 1.13
CA ASP A 59 -11.24 7.92 1.45
C ASP A 59 -12.53 7.37 2.07
N SER A 60 -13.08 6.29 1.52
CA SER A 60 -14.29 5.64 2.06
C SER A 60 -14.06 5.04 3.46
N VAL A 61 -12.88 4.50 3.74
CA VAL A 61 -12.49 4.02 5.06
C VAL A 61 -12.38 5.20 6.03
N LEU A 62 -11.69 6.28 5.63
CA LEU A 62 -11.58 7.47 6.48
C LEU A 62 -12.93 8.14 6.73
N GLU A 63 -13.82 8.17 5.75
CA GLU A 63 -15.19 8.68 5.91
C GLU A 63 -16.00 7.78 6.83
N THR A 64 -15.98 6.46 6.62
CA THR A 64 -16.77 5.50 7.43
C THR A 64 -16.30 5.41 8.88
N PHE A 65 -14.98 5.47 9.12
CA PHE A 65 -14.40 5.40 10.46
C PHE A 65 -14.13 6.77 11.08
N GLY A 66 -14.27 7.85 10.31
CA GLY A 66 -14.22 9.24 10.75
C GLY A 66 -15.59 9.89 10.97
N ASP A 67 -16.68 9.17 10.67
CA ASP A 67 -18.06 9.64 10.80
C ASP A 67 -18.45 9.84 12.28
N ALA A 68 -18.50 11.11 12.69
CA ALA A 68 -18.87 11.52 14.04
C ALA A 68 -20.37 11.32 14.33
N ASP A 69 -21.22 11.24 13.30
CA ASP A 69 -22.68 11.10 13.47
C ASP A 69 -23.08 9.67 13.87
N LYS A 70 -22.23 8.67 13.55
CA LYS A 70 -22.41 7.28 13.98
C LYS A 70 -21.97 7.02 15.43
N PHE A 71 -21.20 7.95 16.03
CA PHE A 71 -20.68 7.90 17.40
C PHE A 71 -21.00 9.19 18.16
N PRO A 72 -22.27 9.42 18.58
CA PRO A 72 -22.74 10.69 19.14
C PRO A 72 -22.12 11.08 20.50
N PHE A 73 -21.37 10.18 21.16
CA PHE A 73 -20.64 10.45 22.41
C PHE A 73 -19.11 10.53 22.23
N GLY A 74 -18.66 10.65 20.97
CA GLY A 74 -17.26 10.57 20.61
C GLY A 74 -16.75 9.13 20.51
N PRO A 75 -15.55 8.93 19.95
CA PRO A 75 -14.88 7.63 19.96
C PRO A 75 -14.75 7.09 21.40
N PRO A 76 -14.67 5.76 21.62
CA PRO A 76 -14.32 5.19 22.93
C PRO A 76 -13.11 5.92 23.51
N SER A 77 -13.07 6.17 24.81
CA SER A 77 -12.04 6.99 25.49
C SER A 77 -10.58 6.64 25.13
N GLU A 78 -10.34 5.42 24.66
CA GLU A 78 -9.10 4.93 24.05
C GLU A 78 -8.68 5.73 22.79
N ILE A 79 -9.61 6.05 21.89
CA ILE A 79 -9.37 6.74 20.62
C ILE A 79 -9.34 8.27 20.82
N THR A 80 -10.15 8.81 21.73
CA THR A 80 -10.15 10.25 22.04
C THR A 80 -8.85 10.68 22.71
N ARG A 81 -8.23 9.82 23.54
CA ARG A 81 -6.86 10.03 24.06
C ARG A 81 -5.78 9.89 23.00
N GLN A 82 -6.03 9.14 21.92
CA GLN A 82 -5.11 9.07 20.80
C GLN A 82 -5.18 10.35 19.96
N ILE A 83 -6.36 10.93 19.75
CA ILE A 83 -6.56 12.14 18.93
C ILE A 83 -6.17 13.43 19.66
N ILE A 84 -6.36 13.50 20.99
CA ILE A 84 -5.85 14.62 21.80
C ILE A 84 -4.32 14.51 21.80
N ASP A 85 -3.68 15.41 21.06
CA ASP A 85 -2.24 15.61 21.03
C ASP A 85 -1.70 15.54 22.45
N ASN A 86 -0.86 14.54 22.74
CA ASN A 86 -0.06 14.57 23.95
C ASN A 86 0.95 15.70 23.77
N PRO A 87 0.83 16.83 24.51
CA PRO A 87 1.74 17.97 24.35
C PRO A 87 3.21 17.58 24.63
N ASP A 88 3.41 16.46 25.32
CA ASP A 88 4.72 15.90 25.67
C ASP A 88 5.33 15.00 24.58
N ALA A 89 4.57 14.65 23.53
CA ALA A 89 5.04 13.79 22.42
C ALA A 89 4.66 14.29 21.01
N PRO A 90 4.92 15.58 20.67
CA PRO A 90 4.46 16.20 19.42
C PRO A 90 5.02 15.50 18.17
N ILE A 91 6.25 14.98 18.25
CA ILE A 91 6.90 14.28 17.14
C ILE A 91 6.20 12.94 16.86
N GLN A 92 5.82 12.20 17.90
CA GLN A 92 5.17 10.90 17.74
C GLN A 92 3.74 11.03 17.20
N SER A 93 2.99 12.02 17.69
CA SER A 93 1.66 12.36 17.17
C SER A 93 1.72 12.85 15.72
N TRP A 94 2.71 13.69 15.39
CA TRP A 94 2.92 14.18 14.03
C TRP A 94 3.29 13.06 13.05
N ILE A 95 4.20 12.16 13.44
CA ILE A 95 4.56 10.96 12.65
C ILE A 95 3.32 10.11 12.42
N ARG A 96 2.54 9.84 13.47
CA ARG A 96 1.34 8.99 13.36
C ARG A 96 0.28 9.63 12.45
N ASN A 97 0.02 10.93 12.60
CA ASN A 97 -0.96 11.63 11.77
C ASN A 97 -0.49 11.75 10.31
N THR A 98 0.81 11.96 10.09
CA THR A 98 1.38 12.05 8.74
C THR A 98 1.41 10.69 8.04
N LEU A 99 1.75 9.60 8.74
CA LEU A 99 1.86 8.26 8.17
C LEU A 99 0.50 7.53 8.03
N PHE A 100 -0.39 7.66 9.02
CA PHE A 100 -1.59 6.82 9.11
C PHE A 100 -2.90 7.55 8.86
N PHE A 101 -2.96 8.88 9.06
CA PHE A 101 -4.19 9.66 8.86
C PHE A 101 -4.23 10.40 7.53
N ASN A 102 -3.10 10.57 6.83
CA ASN A 102 -3.10 11.05 5.46
C ASN A 102 -3.11 9.86 4.48
N PRO A 103 -4.23 9.62 3.78
CA PRO A 103 -4.38 8.46 2.88
C PRO A 103 -3.39 8.50 1.72
N THR A 104 -2.96 9.70 1.31
CA THR A 104 -1.98 9.90 0.26
C THR A 104 -0.60 9.42 0.69
N THR A 105 -0.17 9.80 1.90
CA THR A 105 1.14 9.45 2.44
C THR A 105 1.25 7.94 2.72
N GLY A 106 0.20 7.32 3.25
CA GLY A 106 0.17 5.87 3.48
C GLY A 106 0.30 5.06 2.20
N ALA A 107 -0.39 5.48 1.13
CA ALA A 107 -0.27 4.84 -0.19
C ALA A 107 1.14 5.00 -0.79
N GLU A 108 1.76 6.18 -0.64
CA GLU A 108 3.12 6.43 -1.11
C GLU A 108 4.16 5.58 -0.36
N LEU A 109 4.03 5.44 0.96
CA LEU A 109 4.88 4.55 1.76
C LEU A 109 4.71 3.08 1.37
N ALA A 110 3.48 2.64 1.10
CA ALA A 110 3.23 1.29 0.61
C ALA A 110 3.96 1.05 -0.72
N VAL A 111 3.83 1.98 -1.68
CA VAL A 111 4.56 1.91 -2.96
C VAL A 111 6.07 1.90 -2.73
N ALA A 112 6.61 2.78 -1.88
CA ALA A 112 8.03 2.85 -1.58
C ALA A 112 8.57 1.54 -0.99
N SER A 113 7.83 0.91 -0.07
CA SER A 113 8.20 -0.37 0.54
C SER A 113 8.26 -1.51 -0.48
N ILE A 114 7.34 -1.51 -1.45
CA ILE A 114 7.28 -2.52 -2.52
C ILE A 114 8.44 -2.33 -3.50
N VAL A 115 8.77 -1.08 -3.85
CA VAL A 115 9.93 -0.78 -4.69
C VAL A 115 11.23 -1.23 -4.01
N ALA A 116 11.39 -0.96 -2.72
CA ALA A 116 12.54 -1.43 -1.95
C ALA A 116 12.62 -2.96 -1.91
N ALA A 117 11.48 -3.65 -1.75
CA ALA A 117 11.42 -5.11 -1.79
C ALA A 117 11.84 -5.67 -3.16
N ILE A 118 11.43 -5.05 -4.27
CA ILE A 118 11.87 -5.45 -5.61
C ILE A 118 13.39 -5.29 -5.73
N ILE A 119 13.96 -4.16 -5.31
CA ILE A 119 15.41 -3.95 -5.36
C ILE A 119 16.15 -5.02 -4.54
N ALA A 120 15.68 -5.31 -3.33
CA ALA A 120 16.28 -6.30 -2.43
C ALA A 120 16.28 -7.73 -3.00
N VAL A 121 15.31 -8.09 -3.86
CA VAL A 121 15.28 -9.41 -4.53
C VAL A 121 16.41 -9.57 -5.55
N TRP A 122 16.88 -8.46 -6.12
CA TRP A 122 17.87 -8.47 -7.20
C TRP A 122 19.30 -8.21 -6.75
N ILE A 123 19.49 -7.61 -5.57
CA ILE A 123 20.76 -7.62 -4.83
C ILE A 123 21.10 -9.07 -4.42
#